data_AF-L0WJ08-F1
#
_entry.id   AF-L0WJ08-F1
#
_cell.length_a   1.000
_cell.length_b   1.000
_cell.length_c   1.000
_cell.angle_alpha   90.00
_cell.angle_beta   90.00
_cell.angle_gamma   90.00
#
_symmetry.space_group_name_H-M   'P 1'
#
loop_
_entity.id
_entity.type
_entity.pdbx_description
1 polymer ?
#
loop_
_entity_poly.entity_id
_entity_poly.type
_entity_poly.pdbx_seq_one_letter_code
_entity_poly.pdbx_strand_id
1 'polypeptide(L)' 'MRTLQLLLMALLLSGCAIKPWLKPYERARLADPVMNVSANPIAEQYIDHVHEARESMRGAEGSAGGGCGCS' A
#
# COMPACT_ATOMS: atom_id res chain seq x y z
N MET A 1 -20.72 -0.37 33.25
CA MET A 1 -20.49 -1.25 32.08
C MET A 1 -20.55 -0.49 30.75
N ARG A 2 -21.58 0.33 30.47
CA ARG A 2 -21.67 1.16 29.25
C ARG A 2 -20.49 2.11 29.04
N THR A 3 -19.96 2.70 30.11
CA THR A 3 -18.80 3.62 30.06
C THR A 3 -17.51 2.95 29.62
N LEU A 4 -17.30 1.68 30.02
CA LEU A 4 -16.12 0.90 29.63
C LEU A 4 -16.15 0.52 28.14
N GLN A 5 -17.33 0.20 27.61
CA GLN A 5 -17.52 -0.12 26.19
C GLN A 5 -17.25 1.10 25.29
N LEU A 6 -17.67 2.30 25.70
CA LEU A 6 -17.40 3.53 24.96
C LEU A 6 -15.89 3.86 24.93
N LEU A 7 -15.19 3.62 26.04
CA LEU A 7 -13.74 3.85 26.12
C LEU A 7 -12.96 2.90 25.20
N LEU A 8 -13.37 1.63 25.15
CA LEU A 8 -12.74 0.61 24.28
C LEU A 8 -12.95 0.94 22.79
N MET A 9 -14.15 1.40 22.42
CA MET A 9 -14.45 1.85 21.06
C MET A 9 -13.59 3.05 20.66
N ALA A 10 -13.43 4.04 21.54
CA ALA A 10 -12.59 5.21 21.26
C ALA A 10 -11.11 4.84 21.01
N LEU A 11 -10.59 3.83 21.72
CA LEU A 11 -9.21 3.38 21.55
C LEU A 11 -8.97 2.71 20.18
N LEU A 12 -9.94 1.93 19.71
CA LEU A 12 -9.87 1.25 18.41
C LEU A 12 -9.90 2.21 17.21
N LEU A 13 -10.57 3.37 17.34
CA LEU A 13 -10.69 4.36 16.27
C LEU A 13 -9.51 5.37 16.23
N SER A 14 -8.63 5.35 17.22
CA SER A 14 -7.53 6.33 17.33
C SER A 14 -6.45 6.22 16.25
N GLY A 15 -6.41 5.12 15.49
CA GLY A 15 -5.41 4.89 14.43
C GLY A 15 -5.64 5.67 13.12
N CYS A 16 -6.87 6.12 12.83
CA CYS A 16 -7.21 6.74 11.54
C CYS A 16 -6.83 8.24 11.43
N ALA A 17 -6.46 8.89 12.52
CA ALA A 17 -6.24 10.34 12.56
C ALA A 17 -4.76 10.76 12.71
N ILE A 18 -3.83 9.80 12.74
CA ILE A 18 -2.41 10.07 13.01
C ILE A 18 -1.71 10.54 11.72
N LYS A 19 -1.78 11.85 11.42
CA LYS A 19 -0.99 12.48 10.35
C LYS A 19 0.31 13.10 10.91
N PRO A 20 1.48 12.93 10.25
CA PRO A 20 1.71 12.16 9.04
C PRO A 20 2.10 10.70 9.35
N TRP A 21 1.45 9.75 8.67
CA TRP A 21 1.59 8.30 8.89
C TRP A 21 3.01 7.78 8.67
N LEU A 22 3.74 8.38 7.73
CA LEU A 22 5.15 8.10 7.46
C LEU A 22 5.81 9.39 7.02
N LYS A 23 7.06 9.60 7.44
CA LYS A 23 7.84 10.74 6.96
C LYS A 23 8.23 10.48 5.50
N PRO A 24 8.27 11.48 4.61
CA PRO A 24 8.53 11.28 3.18
C PRO A 24 9.79 10.45 2.87
N TYR A 25 10.83 10.59 3.69
CA TYR A 25 12.10 9.86 3.54
C TYR A 25 12.05 8.40 4.03
N GLU A 26 11.09 8.02 4.89
CA GLU A 26 10.89 6.62 5.32
C GLU A 26 10.18 5.79 4.24
N ARG A 27 9.49 6.44 3.28
CA ARG A 27 8.90 5.76 2.12
C ARG A 27 9.94 5.16 1.18
N ALA A 28 11.13 5.76 1.10
CA ALA A 28 12.21 5.25 0.25
C ALA A 28 12.71 3.86 0.69
N ARG A 29 12.66 3.54 2.00
CA ARG A 29 12.93 2.17 2.50
C ARG A 29 11.90 1.15 2.04
N LEU A 30 10.68 1.60 1.74
CA LEU A 30 9.61 0.72 1.29
C LEU A 30 9.75 0.35 -0.19
N ALA A 31 10.48 1.15 -0.96
CA ALA A 31 10.80 0.94 -2.38
C ALA A 31 12.22 0.37 -2.58
N ASP A 32 12.80 -0.27 -1.56
CA ASP A 32 14.11 -0.91 -1.68
C ASP A 32 14.05 -2.01 -2.76
N PRO A 33 15.00 -2.06 -3.72
CA PRO A 33 15.02 -3.08 -4.77
C PRO A 33 15.02 -4.52 -4.23
N VAL A 34 15.45 -4.75 -2.99
CA VAL A 34 15.34 -6.08 -2.34
C VAL A 34 13.88 -6.50 -2.07
N MET A 35 12.97 -5.54 -1.92
CA MET A 35 11.54 -5.77 -1.70
C MET A 35 10.77 -5.89 -3.02
N ASN A 36 11.46 -5.79 -4.17
CA ASN A 36 10.85 -6.02 -5.47
C ASN A 36 10.55 -7.50 -5.67
N VAL A 37 9.27 -7.84 -5.77
CA VAL A 37 8.80 -9.22 -6.00
C VAL A 37 9.19 -9.71 -7.40
N SER A 38 9.39 -8.79 -8.35
CA SER A 38 9.70 -9.11 -9.74
C SER A 38 11.21 -9.28 -9.97
N ALA A 39 11.60 -10.44 -10.51
CA ALA A 39 12.97 -10.67 -10.97
C ALA A 39 13.26 -9.94 -12.30
N ASN A 40 12.24 -9.71 -13.13
CA ASN A 40 12.34 -9.02 -14.43
C ASN A 40 11.23 -7.97 -14.55
N PRO A 41 11.49 -6.70 -14.18
CA PRO A 41 10.45 -5.67 -14.10
C PRO A 41 9.83 -5.33 -15.46
N ILE A 42 10.57 -5.48 -16.55
CA ILE A 42 10.07 -5.20 -17.92
C ILE A 42 9.03 -6.24 -18.35
N ALA A 43 9.25 -7.52 -18.00
CA ALA A 43 8.34 -8.59 -18.38
C ALA A 43 7.03 -8.53 -17.58
N GLU A 44 7.10 -8.19 -16.29
CA GLU A 44 5.91 -7.98 -15.44
C GLU A 44 5.05 -6.82 -15.95
N GLN A 45 5.65 -5.66 -16.26
CA GLN A 45 4.91 -4.51 -16.81
C GLN A 45 4.16 -4.86 -18.11
N TYR A 46 4.73 -5.73 -18.94
CA TYR A 46 4.06 -6.19 -20.16
C TYR A 46 2.83 -7.06 -19.85
N ILE A 47 2.94 -7.99 -18.90
CA ILE A 47 1.83 -8.86 -18.51
C ILE A 47 0.75 -8.07 -17.76
N ASP A 48 1.15 -7.14 -16.90
CA ASP A 48 0.24 -6.22 -16.21
C ASP A 48 -0.61 -5.43 -17.20
N HIS A 49 0.01 -4.81 -18.22
CA HIS A 49 -0.75 -4.14 -19.29
C HIS A 49 -1.75 -5.06 -20.01
N VAL A 50 -1.41 -6.34 -20.21
CA VAL A 50 -2.34 -7.32 -20.79
C VAL A 50 -3.51 -7.60 -19.83
N HIS A 51 -3.24 -7.69 -18.52
CA HIS A 51 -4.28 -7.85 -17.51
C HIS A 51 -5.15 -6.58 -17.37
N GLU A 52 -4.60 -5.36 -17.39
CA GLU A 52 -5.39 -4.12 -17.40
C GLU A 52 -6.38 -4.12 -18.57
N ALA A 53 -5.90 -4.50 -19.76
CA ALA A 53 -6.71 -4.53 -20.97
C ALA A 53 -7.80 -5.61 -20.96
N ARG A 54 -7.54 -6.77 -20.35
CA ARG A 54 -8.49 -7.89 -20.29
C ARG A 54 -9.48 -7.77 -19.14
N GLU A 55 -8.99 -7.42 -17.97
CA GLU A 55 -9.73 -7.48 -16.71
C GLU A 55 -10.32 -6.12 -16.31
N SER A 56 -10.03 -5.05 -17.07
CA SER A 56 -10.47 -3.67 -16.76
C SER A 56 -10.08 -3.19 -15.35
N MET A 57 -9.09 -3.82 -14.71
CA MET A 57 -8.63 -3.50 -13.36
C MET A 57 -7.56 -2.41 -13.42
N ARG A 58 -8.00 -1.16 -13.57
CA ARG A 58 -7.09 0.00 -13.57
C ARG A 58 -6.68 0.34 -12.14
N GLY A 59 -5.37 0.41 -11.87
CA GLY A 59 -4.81 0.91 -10.61
C GLY A 59 -4.64 -0.11 -9.48
N ALA A 60 -4.83 -1.40 -9.75
CA ALA A 60 -4.44 -2.49 -8.82
C ALA A 60 -2.93 -2.83 -8.91
N GLU A 61 -2.30 -2.38 -9.99
CA GLU A 61 -0.88 -2.53 -10.26
C GLU A 61 -0.15 -1.52 -9.36
N GLY A 62 0.54 -2.02 -8.34
CA GLY A 62 1.25 -1.17 -7.37
C GLY A 62 2.19 -0.18 -8.08
N SER A 63 2.43 0.98 -7.47
CA SER A 63 3.35 1.99 -8.01
C SER A 63 4.70 1.34 -8.35
N ALA A 64 5.14 1.45 -9.60
CA ALA A 64 6.37 0.87 -10.15
C ALA A 64 7.48 0.60 -9.11
N GLY A 65 7.50 -0.62 -8.58
CA GLY A 65 8.41 -1.04 -7.51
C GLY A 65 7.70 -1.82 -6.41
N GLY A 66 8.41 -2.79 -5.82
CA GLY A 66 7.89 -3.54 -4.67
C GLY A 66 7.57 -2.62 -3.50
N GLY A 67 6.44 -2.87 -2.81
CA GLY A 67 5.98 -2.07 -1.66
C GLY A 67 4.45 -1.91 -1.62
N CYS A 68 3.96 -1.14 -0.64
CA CYS A 68 2.51 -0.89 -0.39
C CYS A 68 1.75 -0.24 -1.58
N GLY A 69 2.42 0.31 -2.60
CA GLY A 69 1.73 1.14 -3.62
C GLY A 69 1.16 2.46 -3.05
N CYS A 70 1.52 2.79 -1.81
CA CYS A 70 1.15 4.01 -1.11
C CYS A 70 1.88 5.23 -1.76
N SER A 71 1.20 6.04 -2.59
CA SER A 71 1.71 7.36 -3.04
C SER A 71 1.53 8.47 -1.99
#